data_AF-D6QY00-F1
#
_entry.id   AF-D6QY00-F1
#
_cell.length_a   1.000
_cell.length_b   1.000
_cell.length_c   1.000
_cell.angle_alpha   90.00
_cell.angle_beta   90.00
_cell.angle_gamma   90.00
#
_symmetry.space_group_name_H-M   'P 1'
#
loop_
_entity.id
_entity.type
_entity.pdbx_description
1 polymer ?
#
loop_
_entity_poly.entity_id
_entity_poly.type
_entity_poly.pdbx_seq_one_letter_code
_entity_poly.pdbx_strand_id
1 'polypeptide(L)'
;FIDDYSRRCWVYPIKRMADGFPVFKIFKVWVEFESEKKIKCLRTDNEGEYTGVEFDSFCQQEGIKRQLTVAYTPQQNGVAERMNRTLLERTRAMLRTTGMTKSFWAEAVKTACYVINQSPSTAIDLKTPIEMWTGKPTNYSHLHTFGSPVYVMYNAQETSKLDPKSRKCIFLGCADGVKGYRLWDPTA
;
A
#
# COMPACT_ATOMS: atom_id res chain seq x y z
N PHE A 1 -4.70 -1.73 -5.70
CA PHE A 1 -4.50 -1.40 -7.12
C PHE A 1 -3.08 -1.73 -7.55
N ILE A 2 -2.85 -2.03 -8.83
CA ILE A 2 -1.52 -2.29 -9.40
C ILE A 2 -1.44 -1.71 -10.81
N ASP A 3 -0.30 -1.10 -11.14
CA ASP A 3 0.01 -0.63 -12.49
C ASP A 3 0.68 -1.75 -13.31
N ASP A 4 0.18 -1.99 -14.52
CA ASP A 4 0.63 -3.10 -15.35
C ASP A 4 2.03 -2.86 -15.95
N TYR A 5 2.43 -1.59 -16.13
CA TYR A 5 3.72 -1.21 -16.70
C TYR A 5 4.83 -1.24 -15.65
N SER A 6 4.71 -0.43 -14.60
CA SER A 6 5.73 -0.28 -13.56
C SER A 6 5.70 -1.38 -12.50
N ARG A 7 4.59 -2.14 -12.43
CA ARG A 7 4.29 -3.08 -11.32
C ARG A 7 4.14 -2.40 -9.97
N ARG A 8 4.04 -1.06 -9.92
CA ARG A 8 3.78 -0.34 -8.67
C ARG A 8 2.43 -0.75 -8.12
N CYS A 9 2.40 -1.06 -6.83
CA CYS A 9 1.20 -1.48 -6.12
C CYS A 9 0.79 -0.42 -5.10
N TRP A 10 -0.52 -0.29 -4.88
CA TRP A 10 -1.10 0.55 -3.84
C TRP A 10 -2.13 -0.27 -3.06
N VAL A 11 -2.08 -0.13 -1.74
CA VAL A 11 -3.00 -0.80 -0.81
C VAL A 11 -3.76 0.25 -0.02
N TYR A 12 -5.08 0.14 -0.05
CA TYR A 12 -6.00 0.98 0.70
C TYR A 12 -6.87 0.06 1.58
N PRO A 13 -6.57 -0.07 2.89
CA PRO A 13 -7.44 -0.81 3.79
C PRO A 13 -8.82 -0.15 3.86
N ILE A 14 -9.86 -0.89 3.48
CA ILE A 14 -11.26 -0.44 3.50
C ILE A 14 -12.04 -1.19 4.57
N LYS A 15 -13.09 -0.56 5.11
CA LYS A 15 -13.97 -1.18 6.11
C LYS A 15 -15.10 -1.95 5.45
N ARG A 16 -15.68 -1.41 4.39
CA ARG A 16 -16.77 -2.02 3.64
C ARG A 16 -16.40 -2.12 2.17
N MET A 17 -16.89 -3.17 1.55
CA MET A 17 -16.74 -3.42 0.11
C MET A 17 -17.22 -2.23 -0.75
N ALA A 18 -18.32 -1.60 -0.34
CA ALA A 18 -18.86 -0.40 -1.00
C ALA A 18 -17.93 0.83 -0.96
N ASP A 19 -16.92 0.86 -0.08
CA ASP A 19 -15.96 1.96 -0.03
C ASP A 19 -14.92 1.87 -1.16
N GLY A 20 -14.88 0.76 -1.91
CA GLY A 20 -13.94 0.53 -3.02
C GLY A 20 -14.04 1.57 -4.14
N PHE A 21 -15.24 1.94 -4.57
CA PHE A 21 -15.43 2.94 -5.63
C PHE A 21 -15.05 4.37 -5.19
N PRO A 22 -15.49 4.88 -4.01
CA PRO A 22 -14.98 6.13 -3.46
C PRO A 22 -13.45 6.19 -3.38
N VAL A 23 -12.82 5.10 -2.92
CA VAL A 23 -11.36 4.99 -2.85
C VAL A 23 -10.73 5.02 -4.24
N PHE A 24 -11.33 4.37 -5.24
CA PHE A 24 -10.84 4.44 -6.62
C PHE A 24 -10.83 5.87 -7.18
N LYS A 25 -11.87 6.67 -6.91
CA LYS A 25 -11.92 8.08 -7.36
C LYS A 25 -10.74 8.89 -6.80
N ILE A 26 -10.46 8.73 -5.50
CA ILE A 26 -9.32 9.38 -4.83
C ILE A 26 -8.01 8.87 -5.43
N PHE A 27 -7.86 7.55 -5.54
CA PHE A 27 -6.69 6.90 -6.13
C PHE A 27 -6.38 7.42 -7.54
N LYS A 28 -7.39 7.47 -8.43
CA LYS A 28 -7.26 7.97 -9.80
C LYS A 28 -6.68 9.37 -9.84
N VAL A 29 -7.28 10.31 -9.10
CA VAL A 29 -6.82 11.71 -9.09
C VAL A 29 -5.36 11.79 -8.67
N TRP A 30 -4.99 11.08 -7.61
CA TRP A 30 -3.62 11.08 -7.11
C TRP A 30 -2.61 10.49 -8.10
N VAL A 31 -2.87 9.31 -8.66
CA VAL A 31 -1.90 8.66 -9.55
C VAL A 31 -1.78 9.35 -10.90
N GLU A 32 -2.88 9.91 -11.42
CA GLU A 32 -2.82 10.66 -12.67
C GLU A 32 -2.05 11.98 -12.50
N PHE A 33 -2.22 12.64 -11.35
CA PHE A 33 -1.45 13.83 -11.02
C PHE A 33 0.03 13.51 -10.82
N GLU A 34 0.36 12.48 -10.04
CA GLU A 34 1.74 12.08 -9.75
C GLU A 34 2.51 11.63 -11.00
N SER A 35 1.84 10.94 -11.92
CA SER A 35 2.48 10.38 -13.13
C SER A 35 2.37 11.27 -14.36
N GLU A 36 1.57 12.34 -14.30
CA GLU A 36 1.16 13.15 -15.46
C GLU A 36 0.56 12.31 -16.61
N LYS A 37 0.00 11.14 -16.29
CA LYS A 37 -0.58 10.18 -17.25
C LYS A 37 -2.00 9.83 -16.83
N LYS A 38 -2.89 9.70 -17.81
CA LYS A 38 -4.28 9.27 -17.59
C LYS A 38 -4.40 7.76 -17.51
N ILE A 39 -5.27 7.28 -16.62
CA ILE A 39 -5.67 5.86 -16.58
C ILE A 39 -6.50 5.58 -17.82
N LYS A 40 -5.95 4.82 -18.77
CA LYS A 40 -6.64 4.48 -20.03
C LYS A 40 -7.54 3.26 -19.92
N CYS A 41 -7.18 2.34 -19.03
CA CYS A 41 -7.83 1.04 -18.92
C CYS A 41 -7.83 0.58 -17.47
N LEU A 42 -8.96 0.04 -17.03
CA LEU A 42 -9.11 -0.59 -15.73
C LEU A 42 -9.53 -2.04 -15.91
N ARG A 43 -8.65 -2.96 -15.53
CA ARG A 43 -8.94 -4.39 -15.49
C ARG A 43 -9.37 -4.80 -14.08
N THR A 44 -10.54 -5.42 -13.95
CA THR A 44 -11.03 -6.00 -12.69
C THR A 44 -11.56 -7.40 -12.95
N ASP A 45 -11.73 -8.16 -11.88
CA ASP A 45 -12.58 -9.34 -11.93
C ASP A 45 -14.03 -8.95 -12.23
N ASN A 46 -14.86 -9.96 -12.48
CA ASN A 46 -16.30 -9.78 -12.68
C ASN A 46 -17.06 -9.77 -11.33
N GLU A 47 -16.37 -9.54 -10.21
CA GLU A 47 -16.96 -9.55 -8.87
C GLU A 47 -17.38 -8.13 -8.43
N GLY A 48 -18.45 -8.11 -7.61
CA GLY A 48 -19.39 -7.00 -7.48
C GLY A 48 -18.87 -5.66 -6.95
N GLU A 49 -17.64 -5.59 -6.42
CA GLU A 49 -17.08 -4.34 -5.88
C GLU A 49 -16.94 -3.26 -6.95
N TYR A 50 -16.80 -3.68 -8.21
CA TYR A 50 -16.50 -2.84 -9.35
C TYR A 50 -17.48 -2.96 -10.53
N THR A 51 -18.65 -3.57 -10.30
CA THR A 51 -19.68 -3.78 -11.35
C THR A 51 -20.95 -2.95 -11.12
N GLY A 52 -20.89 -1.96 -10.23
CA GLY A 52 -22.00 -1.04 -10.00
C GLY A 52 -22.23 -0.10 -11.18
N VAL A 53 -23.50 0.16 -11.52
CA VAL A 53 -23.91 1.08 -12.60
C VAL A 53 -23.25 2.46 -12.47
N GLU A 54 -23.11 2.96 -11.23
CA GLU A 54 -22.43 4.23 -10.95
C GLU A 54 -20.95 4.19 -11.37
N PHE A 55 -20.26 3.07 -11.12
CA PHE A 55 -18.85 2.97 -11.45
C PHE A 55 -18.61 2.85 -12.96
N ASP A 56 -19.45 2.09 -13.65
CA ASP A 56 -19.40 2.00 -15.11
C ASP A 56 -19.70 3.35 -15.76
N SER A 57 -20.71 4.08 -15.25
CA SER A 57 -21.04 5.43 -15.72
C SER A 57 -19.86 6.39 -15.51
N PHE A 58 -19.22 6.34 -14.34
CA PHE A 58 -18.03 7.13 -14.06
C PHE A 58 -16.88 6.80 -15.02
N CYS A 59 -16.61 5.52 -15.28
CA CYS A 59 -15.55 5.11 -16.19
C CYS A 59 -15.81 5.57 -17.63
N GLN A 60 -17.07 5.51 -18.09
CA GLN A 60 -17.45 6.04 -19.41
C GLN A 60 -17.24 7.55 -19.50
N GLN A 61 -17.64 8.32 -18.47
CA GLN A 61 -17.45 9.77 -18.41
C GLN A 61 -15.97 10.16 -18.42
N GLU A 62 -15.14 9.41 -17.70
CA GLU A 62 -13.69 9.63 -17.63
C GLU A 62 -12.92 9.06 -18.84
N GLY A 63 -13.60 8.37 -19.77
CA GLY A 63 -12.96 7.71 -20.92
C GLY A 63 -12.09 6.51 -20.56
N ILE A 64 -12.32 5.88 -19.41
CA ILE A 64 -11.59 4.69 -18.94
C ILE A 64 -12.19 3.43 -19.56
N LYS A 65 -11.40 2.70 -20.34
CA LYS A 65 -11.81 1.40 -20.87
C LYS A 65 -11.93 0.37 -19.74
N ARG A 66 -13.13 -0.18 -19.52
CA ARG A 66 -13.33 -1.30 -18.61
C ARG A 66 -12.94 -2.62 -19.27
N GLN A 67 -12.17 -3.43 -18.57
CA GLN A 67 -11.86 -4.82 -18.92
C GLN A 67 -12.28 -5.70 -17.75
N LEU A 68 -13.33 -6.49 -17.92
CA LEU A 68 -13.74 -7.49 -16.94
C LEU A 68 -13.15 -8.84 -17.35
N THR A 69 -12.62 -9.61 -16.40
CA THR A 69 -12.21 -10.97 -16.69
C THR A 69 -13.40 -11.86 -16.98
N VAL A 70 -13.26 -12.78 -17.92
CA VAL A 70 -14.28 -13.79 -18.19
C VAL A 70 -14.44 -14.68 -16.95
N ALA A 71 -15.68 -15.04 -16.62
CA ALA A 71 -15.96 -15.96 -15.51
C ALA A 71 -15.11 -17.22 -15.62
N TYR A 72 -14.59 -17.70 -14.48
CA TYR A 72 -13.72 -18.87 -14.39
C TYR A 72 -12.35 -18.75 -15.11
N THR A 73 -11.92 -17.54 -15.48
CA THR A 73 -10.58 -17.29 -16.07
C THR A 73 -9.70 -16.34 -15.23
N PRO A 74 -9.38 -16.69 -13.97
CA PRO A 74 -8.59 -15.84 -13.06
C PRO A 74 -7.22 -15.43 -13.62
N GLN A 75 -6.68 -16.23 -14.55
CA GLN A 75 -5.40 -15.95 -15.24
C GLN A 75 -5.41 -14.60 -15.97
N GLN A 76 -6.57 -14.11 -16.42
CA GLN A 76 -6.71 -12.80 -17.06
C GLN A 76 -6.44 -11.63 -16.10
N ASN A 77 -6.63 -11.83 -14.78
CA ASN A 77 -6.27 -10.87 -13.73
C ASN A 77 -5.04 -11.32 -12.92
N GLY A 78 -4.23 -12.22 -13.48
CA GLY A 78 -3.19 -12.92 -12.74
C GLY A 78 -2.13 -12.00 -12.12
N VAL A 79 -1.93 -10.78 -12.64
CA VAL A 79 -1.04 -9.78 -12.03
C VAL A 79 -1.57 -9.33 -10.68
N ALA A 80 -2.82 -8.89 -10.62
CA ALA A 80 -3.45 -8.41 -9.39
C ALA A 80 -3.61 -9.55 -8.39
N GLU A 81 -4.06 -10.73 -8.83
CA GLU A 81 -4.23 -11.90 -7.96
C GLU A 81 -2.90 -12.37 -7.35
N ARG A 82 -1.83 -12.48 -8.15
CA ARG A 82 -0.50 -12.84 -7.63
C ARG A 82 0.01 -11.79 -6.64
N MET A 83 -0.23 -10.51 -6.91
CA MET A 83 0.16 -9.44 -5.99
C MET A 83 -0.62 -9.51 -4.68
N ASN A 84 -1.94 -9.75 -4.73
CA ASN A 84 -2.77 -9.93 -3.54
C ASN A 84 -2.28 -11.11 -2.68
N ARG A 85 -1.95 -12.25 -3.31
CA ARG A 85 -1.35 -13.39 -2.61
C ARG A 85 -0.01 -13.02 -1.96
N THR A 86 0.87 -12.37 -2.71
CA THR A 86 2.19 -11.94 -2.22
C THR A 86 2.08 -10.98 -1.03
N LEU A 87 1.17 -10.00 -1.10
CA LEU A 87 0.90 -9.07 -0.01
C LEU A 87 0.42 -9.81 1.24
N LEU A 88 -0.52 -10.74 1.11
CA LEU A 88 -1.05 -11.50 2.24
C LEU A 88 0.01 -12.43 2.86
N GLU A 89 0.82 -13.10 2.05
CA GLU A 89 1.92 -13.94 2.53
C GLU A 89 2.98 -13.14 3.29
N ARG A 90 3.42 -12.00 2.75
CA ARG A 90 4.37 -11.09 3.43
C ARG A 90 3.77 -10.53 4.72
N THR A 91 2.49 -10.14 4.70
CA THR A 91 1.78 -9.65 5.89
C THR A 91 1.76 -10.71 7.00
N ARG A 92 1.41 -11.96 6.66
CA ARG A 92 1.42 -13.09 7.60
C ARG A 92 2.82 -13.33 8.16
N ALA A 93 3.84 -13.32 7.30
CA ALA A 93 5.23 -13.51 7.71
C ALA A 93 5.72 -12.40 8.66
N MET A 94 5.41 -11.13 8.34
CA MET A 94 5.76 -9.99 9.18
C MET A 94 5.12 -10.11 10.57
N LEU A 95 3.80 -10.31 10.65
CA LEU A 95 3.10 -10.44 11.92
C LEU A 95 3.61 -11.62 12.76
N ARG A 96 3.86 -12.77 12.11
CA ARG A 96 4.37 -13.96 12.81
C ARG A 96 5.78 -13.76 13.35
N THR A 97 6.64 -13.11 12.58
CA THR A 97 8.05 -12.88 12.97
C THR A 97 8.16 -11.92 14.15
N THR A 98 7.28 -10.92 14.21
CA THR A 98 7.30 -9.90 15.26
C THR A 98 6.46 -10.26 16.49
N GLY A 99 5.67 -11.34 16.41
CA GLY A 99 4.72 -11.72 17.46
C GLY A 99 3.52 -10.76 17.59
N MET A 100 3.31 -9.88 16.62
CA MET A 100 2.21 -8.92 16.66
C MET A 100 0.86 -9.58 16.37
N THR A 101 -0.19 -9.06 17.03
CA THR A 101 -1.56 -9.55 16.86
C THR A 101 -2.11 -9.24 15.46
N LYS A 102 -3.11 -10.03 15.04
CA LYS A 102 -3.78 -9.85 13.74
C LYS A 102 -4.45 -8.48 13.60
N SER A 103 -4.73 -7.75 14.68
CA SER A 103 -5.29 -6.39 14.63
C SER A 103 -4.39 -5.41 13.88
N PHE A 104 -3.07 -5.67 13.80
CA PHE A 104 -2.12 -4.84 13.06
C PHE A 104 -2.01 -5.18 11.57
N TRP A 105 -2.89 -6.05 11.04
CA TRP A 105 -2.81 -6.50 9.64
C TRP A 105 -2.79 -5.34 8.63
N ALA A 106 -3.56 -4.28 8.87
CA ALA A 106 -3.65 -3.13 7.98
C ALA A 106 -2.32 -2.35 7.90
N GLU A 107 -1.57 -2.29 8.99
CA GLU A 107 -0.25 -1.65 9.01
C GLU A 107 0.82 -2.56 8.41
N ALA A 108 0.75 -3.85 8.72
CA ALA A 108 1.64 -4.85 8.15
C ALA A 108 1.50 -4.94 6.62
N VAL A 109 0.27 -4.93 6.07
CA VAL A 109 0.06 -4.99 4.62
C VAL A 109 0.51 -3.72 3.90
N LYS A 110 0.35 -2.54 4.51
CA LYS A 110 0.89 -1.29 3.95
C LYS A 110 2.41 -1.30 3.95
N THR A 111 3.03 -1.76 5.04
CA THR A 111 4.49 -1.91 5.10
C THR A 111 4.99 -2.95 4.10
N ALA A 112 4.30 -4.08 3.94
CA ALA A 112 4.61 -5.06 2.91
C ALA A 112 4.54 -4.46 1.50
N CYS A 113 3.48 -3.70 1.19
CA CYS A 113 3.34 -2.99 -0.08
C CYS A 113 4.48 -1.99 -0.31
N TYR A 114 4.83 -1.23 0.72
CA TYR A 114 5.94 -0.28 0.67
C TYR A 114 7.27 -0.96 0.33
N VAL A 115 7.58 -2.07 0.99
CA VAL A 115 8.78 -2.87 0.72
C VAL A 115 8.74 -3.49 -0.67
N ILE A 116 7.60 -4.02 -1.12
CA ILE A 116 7.42 -4.56 -2.48
C ILE A 116 7.76 -3.51 -3.53
N ASN A 117 7.25 -2.29 -3.40
CA ASN A 117 7.50 -1.22 -4.36
C ASN A 117 8.98 -0.78 -4.44
N GLN A 118 9.77 -1.12 -3.42
CA GLN A 118 11.21 -0.84 -3.35
C GLN A 118 12.07 -2.08 -3.60
N SER A 119 11.46 -3.25 -3.79
CA SER A 119 12.16 -4.50 -4.06
C SER A 119 12.37 -4.68 -5.57
N PRO A 120 13.52 -5.23 -6.00
CA PRO A 120 13.72 -5.71 -7.37
C PRO A 120 12.61 -6.68 -7.79
N SER A 121 12.15 -6.57 -9.03
CA SER A 121 11.15 -7.47 -9.60
C SER A 121 11.61 -8.04 -10.93
N THR A 122 11.53 -9.36 -11.06
CA THR A 122 11.89 -10.07 -12.31
C THR A 122 10.99 -9.69 -13.49
N ALA A 123 9.78 -9.19 -13.23
CA ALA A 123 8.85 -8.76 -14.27
C ALA A 123 9.22 -7.42 -14.93
N ILE A 124 10.22 -6.71 -14.39
CA ILE A 124 10.70 -5.39 -14.83
C ILE A 124 12.24 -5.34 -14.83
N ASP A 125 12.88 -6.44 -15.27
CA ASP A 125 14.33 -6.54 -15.43
C ASP A 125 15.13 -6.20 -14.16
N LEU A 126 14.64 -6.67 -13.00
CA LEU A 126 15.23 -6.44 -11.68
C LEU A 126 15.27 -4.97 -11.23
N LYS A 127 14.57 -4.07 -11.91
CA LYS A 127 14.30 -2.72 -11.40
C LYS A 127 13.27 -2.76 -10.28
N THR A 128 13.19 -1.69 -9.50
CA THR A 128 12.12 -1.57 -8.49
C THR A 128 10.86 -0.95 -9.12
N PRO A 129 9.66 -1.30 -8.62
CA PRO A 129 8.44 -0.66 -9.10
C PRO A 129 8.40 0.86 -8.92
N ILE A 130 9.01 1.38 -7.85
CA ILE A 130 9.10 2.82 -7.60
C ILE A 130 10.06 3.51 -8.58
N GLU A 131 11.16 2.86 -8.97
CA GLU A 131 12.06 3.34 -10.02
C GLU A 131 11.35 3.39 -11.36
N MET A 132 10.61 2.34 -11.71
CA MET A 132 9.84 2.30 -12.95
C MET A 132 8.73 3.36 -13.00
N TRP A 133 8.15 3.68 -11.85
CA TRP A 133 7.10 4.70 -11.76
C TRP A 133 7.65 6.13 -11.78
N THR A 134 8.70 6.41 -11.02
CA THR A 134 9.20 7.78 -10.81
C THR A 134 10.38 8.16 -11.71
N GLY A 135 11.03 7.17 -12.33
CA GLY A 135 12.29 7.35 -13.06
C GLY A 135 13.49 7.63 -12.16
N LYS A 136 13.35 7.58 -10.83
CA LYS A 136 14.40 7.91 -9.86
C LYS A 136 14.82 6.68 -9.06
N PRO A 137 16.12 6.56 -8.71
CA PRO A 137 16.61 5.45 -7.89
C PRO A 137 15.96 5.46 -6.50
N THR A 138 15.78 4.26 -5.97
CA THR A 138 15.20 4.06 -4.64
C THR A 138 16.20 4.41 -3.56
N ASN A 139 15.83 5.24 -2.58
CA ASN A 139 16.65 5.49 -1.39
C ASN A 139 16.20 4.55 -0.27
N TYR A 140 17.09 3.71 0.27
CA TYR A 140 16.75 2.73 1.30
C TYR A 140 17.00 3.19 2.75
N SER A 141 17.50 4.41 2.97
CA SER A 141 17.93 4.90 4.29
C SER A 141 16.81 4.99 5.33
N HIS A 142 15.55 4.97 4.88
CA HIS A 142 14.37 5.10 5.72
C HIS A 142 13.75 3.75 6.09
N LEU A 143 14.28 2.63 5.56
CA LEU A 143 13.73 1.30 5.82
C LEU A 143 14.06 0.83 7.23
N HIS A 144 13.04 0.39 7.93
CA HIS A 144 13.13 -0.25 9.24
C HIS A 144 12.30 -1.53 9.24
N THR A 145 12.71 -2.48 10.08
CA THR A 145 12.01 -3.77 10.22
C THR A 145 10.66 -3.54 10.90
N PHE A 146 9.57 -3.93 10.24
CA PHE A 146 8.24 -3.94 10.85
C PHE A 146 8.28 -4.64 12.22
N GLY A 147 7.61 -4.08 13.22
CA GLY A 147 7.56 -4.60 14.58
C GLY A 147 8.85 -4.43 15.41
N SER A 148 9.88 -3.76 14.89
CA SER A 148 11.09 -3.51 15.66
C SER A 148 10.84 -2.52 16.81
N PRO A 149 11.52 -2.67 17.96
CA PRO A 149 11.49 -1.66 19.01
C PRO A 149 12.15 -0.38 18.49
N VAL A 150 11.51 0.76 18.78
CA VAL A 150 12.03 2.11 18.49
C VAL A 150 11.86 2.98 19.72
N TYR A 151 12.67 4.03 19.86
CA TYR A 151 12.61 4.96 20.98
C TYR A 151 12.23 6.35 20.47
N VAL A 152 11.09 6.85 20.93
CA VAL A 152 10.59 8.19 20.60
C VAL A 152 11.04 9.14 21.70
N MET A 153 11.79 10.17 21.34
CA MET A 153 12.20 11.21 22.28
C MET A 153 10.99 12.06 22.67
N TYR A 154 10.87 12.37 23.96
CA TYR A 154 9.89 13.35 24.42
C TYR A 154 10.32 14.76 23.98
N ASN A 155 9.36 15.68 23.85
CA ASN A 155 9.71 17.07 23.64
C ASN A 155 10.38 17.61 24.92
N ALA A 156 11.38 18.48 24.79
CA ALA A 156 12.09 19.03 25.94
C ALA A 156 11.18 19.78 26.93
N GLN A 157 10.00 20.21 26.47
CA GLN A 157 8.96 20.86 27.28
C GLN A 157 8.11 19.88 28.10
N GLU A 158 8.17 18.58 27.79
CA GLU A 158 7.38 17.51 28.42
C GLU A 158 8.18 16.76 29.50
N THR A 159 9.47 17.08 29.67
CA THR A 159 10.36 16.36 30.59
C THR A 159 11.04 17.30 31.56
N SER A 160 11.02 16.96 32.84
CA SER A 160 11.78 17.62 33.90
C SER A 160 13.14 16.95 34.13
N LYS A 161 13.94 17.50 35.06
CA LYS A 161 15.26 16.96 35.39
C LYS A 161 15.11 15.56 36.00
N LEU A 162 15.76 14.56 35.37
CA LEU A 162 15.75 13.12 35.70
C LEU A 162 14.60 12.29 35.10
N ASP A 163 13.66 12.89 34.36
CA ASP A 163 12.63 12.12 33.66
C ASP A 163 13.22 11.28 32.51
N PRO A 164 12.60 10.14 32.15
CA PRO A 164 12.95 9.41 30.95
C PRO A 164 12.94 10.32 29.72
N LYS A 165 14.01 10.28 28.92
CA LYS A 165 14.13 11.12 27.70
C LYS A 165 13.41 10.54 26.48
N SER A 166 12.96 9.30 26.57
CA SER A 166 12.29 8.61 25.47
C SER A 166 11.35 7.52 25.96
N ARG A 167 10.34 7.21 25.17
CA ARG A 167 9.47 6.05 25.34
C ARG A 167 9.75 4.98 24.29
N LYS A 168 9.65 3.72 24.71
CA LYS A 168 9.78 2.56 23.81
C LYS A 168 8.46 2.35 23.08
N CYS A 169 8.51 2.37 21.76
CA CYS A 169 7.40 2.08 20.86
C CYS A 169 7.79 0.93 19.91
N ILE A 170 6.82 0.50 19.11
CA ILE A 170 6.97 -0.51 18.06
C ILE A 170 6.80 0.16 16.71
N PHE A 171 7.71 -0.10 15.78
CA PHE A 171 7.63 0.41 14.42
C PHE A 171 6.51 -0.29 13.62
N LEU A 172 5.56 0.47 13.08
CA LEU A 172 4.46 -0.06 12.27
C LEU A 172 4.59 0.24 10.77
N GLY A 173 5.43 1.19 10.37
CA GLY A 173 5.60 1.58 8.98
C GLY A 173 5.87 3.06 8.78
N CYS A 174 5.84 3.51 7.53
CA CYS A 174 5.93 4.93 7.19
C CYS A 174 4.56 5.60 7.38
N ALA A 175 4.56 6.85 7.86
CA ALA A 175 3.33 7.62 8.01
C ALA A 175 2.94 8.32 6.70
N ASP A 176 1.65 8.31 6.37
CA ASP A 176 1.11 8.99 5.19
C ASP A 176 1.14 10.52 5.41
N GLY A 177 1.55 11.28 4.39
CA GLY A 177 1.48 12.76 4.39
C GLY A 177 2.51 13.49 5.24
N VAL A 178 3.37 12.78 5.99
CA VAL A 178 4.43 13.38 6.81
C VAL A 178 5.75 12.62 6.63
N LYS A 179 6.88 13.34 6.76
CA LYS A 179 8.20 12.70 6.79
C LYS A 179 8.44 12.08 8.16
N GLY A 180 7.74 10.99 8.45
CA GLY A 180 7.76 10.33 9.75
C GLY A 180 7.32 8.88 9.70
N TYR A 181 7.28 8.27 10.88
CA TYR A 181 6.97 6.86 11.06
C TYR A 181 5.69 6.69 11.86
N ARG A 182 4.93 5.64 11.54
CA ARG A 182 3.80 5.22 12.35
C ARG A 182 4.31 4.28 13.42
N LEU A 183 4.07 4.63 14.67
CA LEU A 183 4.60 3.94 15.83
C LEU A 183 3.45 3.51 16.74
N TRP A 184 3.58 2.36 17.38
CA TRP A 184 2.65 1.88 18.38
C TRP A 184 3.28 1.95 19.76
N ASP A 185 2.63 2.62 20.69
CA ASP A 185 3.01 2.62 22.10
C ASP A 185 2.15 1.56 22.83
N PRO A 186 2.74 0.45 23.30
CA PRO A 186 1.99 -0.58 24.02
C PRO A 186 1.44 -0.14 25.38
N THR A 187 1.87 1.02 25.88
CA THR A 187 1.53 1.55 27.20
C THR A 187 0.60 2.75 27.18
N ALA A 188 0.27 3.26 25.99
CA ALA A 188 -0.60 4.41 25.80
C ALA A 188 -2.10 4.09 25.96
#